data_AF-A0A7C3CY44-F1
#
_entry.id   AF-A0A7C3CY44-F1
#
_cell.length_a   1.000
_cell.length_b   1.000
_cell.length_c   1.000
_cell.angle_alpha   90.00
_cell.angle_beta   90.00
_cell.angle_gamma   90.00
#
_symmetry.space_group_name_H-M   'P 1'
#
loop_
_entity.id
_entity.type
_entity.pdbx_description
1 polymer ?
#
loop_
_entity_poly.entity_id
_entity_poly.type
_entity_poly.pdbx_seq_one_letter_code
_entity_poly.pdbx_strand_id
1 'polypeptide(L)'
;MAGHTFSELPEIAGHLRQQIEEKNKKVTLIFAHNGTGKTRLSMAFKELGKSYDEESQTTDRDTLYFNAFTEDLFSWDNDLESDRERVLRMNMDSAFFNGLAELEMENRIRPLLHHYCDFDFQIDYGQGAIRFWRETEKDADGEDVPLLIKISRGEENIFIWCFFLAIAQLAIDDQEAYDWV
;
A
#
# COMPACT_ATOMS: atom_id res chain seq x y z
N MET A 1 14.95 13.80 -31.85
CA MET A 1 15.50 13.50 -30.51
C MET A 1 16.31 12.24 -30.63
N ALA A 2 17.61 12.27 -30.28
CA ALA A 2 18.38 11.03 -30.21
C ALA A 2 17.81 10.17 -29.07
N GLY A 3 17.53 8.90 -29.34
CA GLY A 3 17.14 7.96 -28.29
C GLY A 3 18.35 7.67 -27.40
N HIS A 4 18.17 7.76 -26.09
CA HIS A 4 19.14 7.22 -25.15
C HIS A 4 18.89 5.71 -25.02
N THR A 5 19.93 4.92 -25.23
CA THR A 5 19.91 3.47 -25.02
C THR A 5 20.61 3.18 -23.69
N PHE A 6 19.98 2.37 -22.86
CA PHE A 6 20.52 1.91 -21.59
C PHE A 6 20.71 0.40 -21.65
N SER A 7 21.77 -0.10 -21.00
CA SER A 7 22.11 -1.53 -21.01
C SER A 7 21.45 -2.25 -19.85
N GLU A 8 21.21 -1.55 -18.74
CA GLU A 8 20.67 -2.12 -17.50
C GLU A 8 19.54 -1.28 -16.89
N LEU A 9 18.66 -1.94 -16.11
CA LEU A 9 17.55 -1.27 -15.42
C LEU A 9 17.99 -0.20 -14.41
N PRO A 10 19.06 -0.38 -13.61
CA PRO A 10 19.55 0.67 -12.70
C PRO A 10 19.96 1.95 -13.43
N GLU A 11 20.53 1.84 -14.64
CA GLU A 11 20.89 3.01 -15.45
C GLU A 11 19.64 3.79 -15.88
N ILE A 12 18.58 3.08 -16.28
CA ILE A 12 17.28 3.69 -16.61
C ILE A 12 16.70 4.38 -15.37
N ALA A 13 16.73 3.71 -14.22
CA ALA A 13 16.22 4.28 -12.96
C ALA A 13 16.98 5.55 -12.56
N GLY A 14 18.31 5.53 -12.63
CA GLY A 14 19.16 6.71 -12.35
C GLY A 14 18.88 7.86 -13.32
N HIS A 15 18.75 7.56 -14.61
CA HIS A 15 18.37 8.57 -15.60
C HIS A 15 16.99 9.16 -15.32
N LEU A 16 16.01 8.35 -14.93
CA LEU A 16 14.67 8.82 -14.57
C LEU A 16 14.71 9.75 -13.36
N ARG A 17 15.43 9.39 -12.29
CA ARG A 17 15.58 10.24 -11.09
C ARG A 17 16.18 11.60 -11.46
N GLN A 18 17.31 11.59 -12.17
CA GLN A 18 17.94 12.81 -12.68
C GLN A 18 16.98 13.66 -13.51
N GLN A 19 16.25 13.05 -14.45
CA GLN A 19 15.30 13.78 -15.29
C GLN A 19 14.10 14.34 -14.53
N ILE A 20 13.67 13.70 -13.45
CA ILE A 20 12.58 14.18 -12.59
C ILE A 20 13.05 15.39 -11.79
N GLU A 21 14.21 15.29 -11.16
CA GLU A 21 14.83 16.36 -10.36
C GLU A 21 15.19 17.58 -11.22
N GLU A 22 15.99 17.40 -12.28
CA GLU A 22 16.48 18.49 -13.11
C GLU A 22 15.36 19.28 -13.80
N LYS A 23 14.29 18.59 -14.19
CA LYS A 23 13.17 19.20 -14.92
C LYS A 23 11.98 19.52 -14.02
N ASN A 24 12.09 19.27 -12.71
CA ASN A 24 11.02 19.41 -11.73
C ASN A 24 9.69 18.82 -12.24
N LYS A 25 9.74 17.60 -12.78
CA LYS A 25 8.57 16.96 -13.39
C LYS A 25 7.66 16.43 -12.30
N LYS A 26 6.48 17.03 -12.18
CA LYS A 26 5.44 16.58 -11.25
C LYS A 26 4.86 15.20 -11.59
N VAL A 27 4.77 14.87 -12.88
CA VAL A 27 4.18 13.61 -13.36
C VAL A 27 5.02 13.05 -14.50
N THR A 28 5.39 11.78 -14.39
CA THR A 28 6.09 11.03 -15.43
C THR A 28 5.35 9.73 -15.71
N LEU A 29 4.82 9.59 -16.94
CA LEU A 29 4.15 8.37 -17.39
C LEU A 29 5.16 7.46 -18.09
N ILE A 30 5.29 6.23 -17.61
CA ILE A 30 6.11 5.17 -18.22
C ILE A 30 5.16 4.04 -18.61
N PHE A 31 5.21 3.63 -19.87
CA PHE A 31 4.40 2.51 -20.37
C PHE A 31 5.29 1.49 -21.07
N ALA A 32 4.96 0.21 -20.87
CA ALA A 32 5.62 -0.91 -21.54
C ALA A 32 4.71 -2.14 -21.52
N HIS A 33 4.96 -3.09 -22.42
CA HIS A 33 4.24 -4.37 -22.45
C HIS A 33 4.46 -5.20 -21.18
N ASN A 34 3.63 -6.24 -21.01
CA ASN A 34 3.81 -7.20 -19.92
C ASN A 34 5.08 -8.01 -20.14
N GLY A 35 5.77 -8.34 -19.04
CA GLY A 35 7.07 -9.02 -19.11
C GLY A 35 8.27 -8.11 -19.41
N THR A 36 8.08 -6.82 -19.75
CA THR A 36 9.19 -5.88 -20.02
C THR A 36 9.93 -5.41 -18.76
N GLY A 37 9.48 -5.79 -17.56
CA GLY A 37 10.20 -5.48 -16.31
C GLY A 37 9.82 -4.16 -15.63
N LYS A 38 8.62 -3.62 -15.90
CA LYS A 38 8.10 -2.41 -15.21
C LYS A 38 8.23 -2.48 -13.68
N THR A 39 7.84 -3.60 -13.09
CA THR A 39 7.96 -3.83 -11.64
C THR A 39 9.41 -3.85 -11.18
N ARG A 40 10.33 -4.43 -11.96
CA ARG A 40 11.77 -4.43 -11.63
C ARG A 40 12.35 -3.01 -11.72
N LEU A 41 11.89 -2.21 -12.67
CA LEU A 41 12.30 -0.81 -12.81
C LEU A 41 11.83 0.03 -11.62
N SER A 42 10.57 -0.12 -11.17
CA SER A 42 10.09 0.62 -9.99
C SER A 42 10.84 0.22 -8.72
N MET A 43 11.21 -1.05 -8.57
CA MET A 43 12.07 -1.49 -7.47
C MET A 43 13.48 -0.89 -7.57
N ALA A 44 14.09 -0.86 -8.76
CA ALA A 44 15.39 -0.22 -8.94
C ALA A 44 15.34 1.30 -8.64
N PHE A 45 14.26 1.98 -9.04
CA PHE A 45 14.04 3.39 -8.74
C PHE A 45 13.95 3.66 -7.23
N LYS A 46 13.13 2.85 -6.53
CA LYS A 46 12.99 2.91 -5.07
C LYS A 46 14.33 2.62 -4.38
N GLU A 47 15.09 1.65 -4.87
CA GLU A 47 16.35 1.23 -4.26
C GLU A 47 17.42 2.33 -4.31
N LEU A 48 17.47 3.09 -5.41
CA LEU A 48 18.36 4.25 -5.54
C LEU A 48 18.01 5.41 -4.58
N GLY A 49 16.80 5.41 -4.03
CA GLY A 49 16.31 6.40 -3.08
C GLY A 49 16.58 6.05 -1.62
N LYS A 50 17.33 4.98 -1.36
CA LYS A 50 17.69 4.56 -0.01
C LYS A 50 19.11 4.94 0.32
N SER A 51 19.31 5.35 1.56
CA SER A 51 20.64 5.47 2.17
C SER A 51 20.88 4.30 3.14
N TYR A 52 22.14 3.90 3.24
CA TYR A 52 22.59 2.79 4.08
C TYR A 52 23.68 3.25 5.03
N ASP A 53 23.68 2.72 6.26
CA ASP A 53 24.82 2.86 7.17
C ASP A 53 25.94 1.86 6.84
N GLU A 54 27.03 1.91 7.62
CA GLU A 54 28.18 1.00 7.48
C GLU A 54 27.81 -0.47 7.70
N GLU A 55 26.68 -0.77 8.35
CA GLU A 55 26.16 -2.12 8.61
C GLU A 55 25.12 -2.57 7.56
N SER A 56 24.93 -1.80 6.48
CA SER A 56 23.94 -2.06 5.43
C SER A 56 22.48 -2.02 5.92
N GLN A 57 22.20 -1.33 7.02
CA GLN A 57 20.83 -1.03 7.45
C GLN A 57 20.34 0.23 6.75
N THR A 58 19.07 0.26 6.34
CA THR A 58 18.51 1.45 5.68
C THR A 58 18.31 2.56 6.70
N THR A 59 19.01 3.68 6.49
CA THR A 59 18.93 4.87 7.36
C THR A 59 17.92 5.89 6.88
N ASP A 60 17.73 5.99 5.56
CA ASP A 60 16.85 6.98 4.93
C ASP A 60 16.21 6.43 3.66
N ARG A 61 15.04 6.96 3.29
CA ARG A 61 14.24 6.54 2.12
C ARG A 61 13.45 7.73 1.59
N ASP A 62 13.43 7.96 0.28
CA ASP A 62 12.72 9.11 -0.32
C ASP A 62 11.58 8.73 -1.29
N THR A 63 11.18 7.45 -1.31
CA THR A 63 10.27 6.93 -2.33
C THR A 63 9.13 6.13 -1.71
N LEU A 64 7.92 6.66 -1.79
CA LEU A 64 6.67 5.91 -1.63
C LEU A 64 6.30 5.22 -2.95
N TYR A 65 5.91 3.95 -2.89
CA TYR A 65 5.60 3.17 -4.09
C TYR A 65 4.44 2.20 -3.85
N PHE A 66 3.69 1.92 -4.93
CA PHE A 66 2.65 0.89 -4.96
C PHE A 66 2.89 -0.04 -6.15
N ASN A 67 3.07 -1.33 -5.88
CA ASN A 67 3.24 -2.38 -6.88
C ASN A 67 2.89 -3.77 -6.28
N ALA A 68 3.15 -4.84 -7.05
CA ALA A 68 2.89 -6.22 -6.60
C ALA A 68 3.50 -6.56 -5.22
N PHE A 69 4.70 -6.05 -4.88
CA PHE A 69 5.33 -6.33 -3.59
C PHE A 69 4.58 -5.69 -2.41
N THR A 70 3.95 -4.54 -2.62
CA THR A 70 3.17 -3.88 -1.58
C THR A 70 1.77 -4.45 -1.48
N GLU A 71 1.22 -4.98 -2.57
CA GLU A 71 0.00 -5.79 -2.55
C GLU A 71 0.21 -7.09 -1.75
N ASP A 72 1.37 -7.73 -1.91
CA ASP A 72 1.75 -8.96 -1.18
C ASP A 72 1.95 -8.74 0.33
N LEU A 73 1.91 -7.50 0.83
CA LEU A 73 1.87 -7.21 2.26
C LEU A 73 0.52 -7.59 2.90
N PHE A 74 -0.48 -7.89 2.09
CA PHE A 74 -1.80 -8.33 2.53
C PHE A 74 -2.01 -9.79 2.16
N SER A 75 -2.51 -10.59 3.10
CA SER A 75 -2.76 -12.01 2.89
C SER A 75 -3.99 -12.48 3.63
N TRP A 76 -4.81 -13.33 2.99
CA TRP A 76 -5.97 -13.91 3.66
C TRP A 76 -5.54 -14.99 4.65
N ASP A 77 -5.94 -14.81 5.91
CA ASP A 77 -6.06 -15.91 6.84
C ASP A 77 -7.46 -16.51 6.70
N ASN A 78 -7.52 -17.64 5.99
CA ASN A 78 -8.72 -18.43 5.89
C ASN A 78 -8.58 -19.51 6.96
N ASP A 79 -9.11 -19.28 8.17
CA ASP A 79 -9.16 -20.30 9.22
C ASP A 79 -10.00 -21.50 8.74
N LEU A 80 -9.34 -22.47 8.10
CA LEU A 80 -9.95 -23.65 7.49
C LEU A 80 -10.40 -24.68 8.54
N GLU A 81 -9.83 -24.63 9.76
CA GLU A 81 -10.09 -25.63 10.79
C GLU A 81 -11.36 -25.33 11.57
N SER A 82 -11.67 -24.04 11.81
CA SER A 82 -12.84 -23.66 12.59
C SER A 82 -13.93 -22.96 11.77
N ASP A 83 -13.61 -22.43 10.57
CA ASP A 83 -14.50 -21.63 9.69
C ASP A 83 -15.18 -20.45 10.42
N ARG A 84 -14.53 -19.91 11.48
CA ARG A 84 -15.15 -18.91 12.37
C ARG A 84 -14.79 -17.48 12.04
N GLU A 85 -13.56 -17.20 11.63
CA GLU A 85 -13.12 -15.84 11.28
C GLU A 85 -12.24 -15.85 10.04
N ARG A 86 -12.71 -15.20 8.96
CA ARG A 86 -11.92 -14.95 7.76
C ARG A 86 -11.47 -13.50 7.79
N VAL A 87 -10.15 -13.28 7.90
CA VAL A 87 -9.59 -11.93 8.02
C VAL A 87 -8.49 -11.71 7.00
N LEU A 88 -8.38 -10.48 6.51
CA LEU A 88 -7.22 -10.06 5.72
C LEU A 88 -6.13 -9.61 6.69
N ARG A 89 -4.98 -10.28 6.68
CA ARG A 89 -3.83 -9.94 7.51
C ARG A 89 -2.91 -8.97 6.79
N MET A 90 -2.44 -7.99 7.54
CA MET A 90 -1.34 -7.11 7.18
C MET A 90 -0.03 -7.71 7.71
N ASN A 91 1.02 -7.67 6.90
CA ASN A 91 2.35 -8.05 7.33
C ASN A 91 2.95 -6.95 8.22
N MET A 92 2.67 -7.02 9.52
CA MET A 92 3.12 -6.04 10.52
C MET A 92 4.63 -6.00 10.73
N ASP A 93 5.40 -6.97 10.21
CA ASP A 93 6.87 -6.91 10.22
C ASP A 93 7.41 -5.89 9.19
N SER A 94 6.57 -5.44 8.26
CA SER A 94 6.92 -4.39 7.31
C SER A 94 6.86 -3.03 7.98
N ALA A 95 7.97 -2.29 7.91
CA ALA A 95 8.04 -0.89 8.34
C ALA A 95 7.02 0.02 7.65
N PHE A 96 6.40 -0.44 6.55
CA PHE A 96 5.32 0.26 5.87
C PHE A 96 4.11 0.55 6.76
N PHE A 97 3.80 -0.33 7.72
CA PHE A 97 2.65 -0.18 8.60
C PHE A 97 2.96 0.55 9.92
N ASN A 98 4.19 1.01 10.11
CA ASN A 98 4.59 1.72 11.32
C ASN A 98 3.83 3.05 11.45
N GLY A 99 3.29 3.31 12.65
CA GLY A 99 2.57 4.57 12.95
C GLY A 99 1.15 4.67 12.40
N LEU A 100 0.67 3.72 11.58
CA LEU A 100 -0.67 3.79 10.97
C LEU A 100 -1.81 3.82 11.99
N ALA A 101 -1.62 3.23 13.16
CA ALA A 101 -2.62 3.21 14.24
C ALA A 101 -2.94 4.62 14.76
N GLU A 102 -2.01 5.57 14.60
CA GLU A 102 -2.15 6.95 15.07
C GLU A 102 -2.79 7.88 14.00
N LEU A 103 -3.01 7.37 12.78
CA LEU A 103 -3.37 8.18 11.61
C LEU A 103 -4.85 8.08 11.20
N GLU A 104 -5.67 7.40 12.00
CA GLU A 104 -7.10 7.16 11.75
C GLU A 104 -7.37 6.66 10.32
N MET A 105 -6.64 5.61 9.89
CA MET A 105 -6.66 5.17 8.50
C MET A 105 -8.06 4.79 8.02
N GLU A 106 -8.90 4.21 8.88
CA GLU A 106 -10.27 3.86 8.51
C GLU A 106 -11.07 5.08 8.04
N ASN A 107 -10.95 6.22 8.73
CA ASN A 107 -11.65 7.47 8.37
C ASN A 107 -11.18 8.02 7.03
N ARG A 108 -9.93 7.76 6.65
CA ARG A 108 -9.33 8.22 5.39
C ARG A 108 -9.63 7.27 4.23
N ILE A 109 -9.67 5.97 4.50
CA ILE A 109 -9.89 4.93 3.48
C ILE A 109 -11.38 4.82 3.13
N ARG A 110 -12.30 4.93 4.10
CA ARG A 110 -13.76 4.77 3.84
C ARG A 110 -14.29 5.68 2.72
N PRO A 111 -14.01 7.00 2.70
CA PRO A 111 -14.49 7.86 1.62
C PRO A 111 -13.99 7.43 0.24
N LEU A 112 -12.74 6.95 0.15
CA LEU A 112 -12.16 6.44 -1.10
C LEU A 112 -12.82 5.13 -1.53
N LEU A 113 -13.02 4.23 -0.57
CA LEU A 113 -13.56 2.88 -0.78
C LEU A 113 -15.02 2.91 -1.23
N HIS A 114 -15.86 3.73 -0.59
CA HIS A 114 -17.30 3.80 -0.84
C HIS A 114 -17.67 4.35 -2.23
N HIS A 115 -16.70 4.90 -2.97
CA HIS A 115 -16.88 5.20 -4.39
C HIS A 115 -16.93 3.96 -5.29
N TYR A 116 -16.40 2.83 -4.83
CA TYR A 116 -16.21 1.63 -5.64
C TYR A 116 -16.87 0.38 -5.05
N CYS A 117 -16.97 0.32 -3.71
CA CYS A 117 -17.43 -0.87 -3.00
C CYS A 117 -18.39 -0.49 -1.88
N ASP A 118 -19.40 -1.35 -1.67
CA ASP A 118 -20.46 -1.17 -0.67
C ASP A 118 -20.27 -2.12 0.51
N PHE A 119 -19.17 -1.97 1.24
CA PHE A 119 -18.90 -2.68 2.48
C PHE A 119 -18.14 -1.80 3.45
N ASP A 120 -18.24 -2.14 4.73
CA ASP A 120 -17.47 -1.54 5.80
C ASP A 120 -16.38 -2.50 6.28
N PHE A 121 -15.39 -1.93 6.96
CA PHE A 121 -14.26 -2.67 7.50
C PHE A 121 -13.79 -2.08 8.82
N GLN A 122 -12.97 -2.83 9.55
CA GLN A 122 -12.28 -2.38 10.75
C GLN A 122 -10.88 -2.97 10.77
N ILE A 123 -9.91 -2.16 11.19
CA ILE A 123 -8.53 -2.59 11.33
C ILE A 123 -8.24 -2.83 12.81
N ASP A 124 -7.85 -4.06 13.13
CA ASP A 124 -7.24 -4.41 14.40
C ASP A 124 -5.72 -4.28 14.24
N TYR A 125 -5.17 -3.13 14.62
CA TYR A 125 -3.74 -2.85 14.53
C TYR A 125 -2.89 -3.72 15.46
N GLY A 126 -3.45 -4.19 16.58
CA GLY A 126 -2.76 -5.07 17.51
C GLY A 126 -2.55 -6.47 16.94
N GLN A 127 -3.52 -6.95 16.16
CA GLN A 127 -3.46 -8.26 15.50
C GLN A 127 -3.03 -8.19 14.03
N GLY A 128 -2.89 -6.99 13.47
CA GLY A 128 -2.68 -6.78 12.03
C GLY A 128 -3.80 -7.38 11.19
N ALA A 129 -5.05 -7.36 11.67
CA ALA A 129 -6.17 -8.05 11.04
C ALA A 129 -7.24 -7.07 10.58
N ILE A 130 -7.78 -7.30 9.38
CA ILE A 130 -8.84 -6.48 8.81
C ILE A 130 -10.09 -7.35 8.65
N ARG A 131 -11.17 -6.87 9.25
CA ARG A 131 -12.50 -7.49 9.23
C ARG A 131 -13.40 -6.67 8.30
N PHE A 132 -14.28 -7.35 7.57
CA PHE A 132 -15.20 -6.72 6.62
C PHE A 132 -16.64 -7.15 6.89
N TRP A 133 -17.61 -6.27 6.67
CA TRP A 133 -19.04 -6.56 6.79
C TRP A 133 -19.86 -5.64 5.88
N ARG A 134 -21.14 -5.96 5.69
CA ARG A 134 -22.14 -5.08 5.04
C ARG A 134 -23.32 -4.78 5.91
N GLU A 135 -23.66 -5.73 6.76
CA GLU A 135 -24.82 -5.71 7.62
C GLU A 135 -24.36 -5.92 9.07
N THR A 136 -25.13 -5.37 9.99
CA THR A 136 -25.00 -5.60 11.43
C THR A 136 -26.25 -6.30 11.94
N GLU A 137 -26.09 -7.16 12.94
CA GLU A 137 -27.21 -7.74 13.68
C GLU A 137 -27.20 -7.27 15.12
N LYS A 138 -28.33 -7.45 15.83
CA LYS A 138 -28.43 -7.11 17.24
C LYS A 138 -27.99 -8.28 18.09
N ASP A 139 -27.03 -8.06 18.98
CA ASP A 139 -26.62 -9.08 19.95
C ASP A 139 -27.63 -9.23 21.11
N ALA A 140 -27.32 -10.08 22.08
CA ALA A 140 -28.17 -10.35 23.25
C ALA A 140 -28.39 -9.11 24.13
N ASP A 141 -27.50 -8.12 24.06
CA ASP A 141 -27.54 -6.87 24.81
C ASP A 141 -28.19 -5.73 23.99
N GLY A 142 -28.50 -5.97 22.71
CA GLY A 142 -29.15 -5.01 21.82
C GLY A 142 -28.17 -4.08 21.07
N GLU A 143 -26.89 -4.41 21.08
CA GLU A 143 -25.84 -3.67 20.37
C GLU A 143 -25.69 -4.16 18.92
N ASP A 144 -25.35 -3.26 18.00
CA ASP A 144 -25.11 -3.63 16.60
C ASP A 144 -23.73 -4.31 16.46
N VAL A 145 -23.74 -5.58 16.11
CA VAL A 145 -22.54 -6.38 15.85
C VAL A 145 -22.38 -6.70 14.37
N PRO A 146 -21.18 -6.51 13.78
CA PRO A 146 -20.90 -6.82 12.38
C PRO A 146 -21.08 -8.29 12.01
N LEU A 147 -21.80 -8.55 10.90
CA LEU A 147 -21.82 -9.86 10.24
C LEU A 147 -20.60 -9.97 9.31
N LEU A 148 -19.56 -10.67 9.78
CA LEU A 148 -18.29 -10.75 9.07
C LEU A 148 -18.39 -11.50 7.74
N ILE A 149 -17.78 -10.94 6.69
CA ILE A 149 -17.74 -11.50 5.34
C ILE A 149 -16.32 -11.61 4.81
N LYS A 150 -16.13 -12.55 3.88
CA LYS A 150 -14.99 -12.54 2.97
C LYS A 150 -15.36 -11.77 1.71
N ILE A 151 -14.68 -10.66 1.45
CA ILE A 151 -14.84 -9.87 0.22
C ILE A 151 -14.23 -10.60 -0.99
N SER A 152 -14.69 -10.26 -2.20
CA SER A 152 -14.17 -10.85 -3.43
C SER A 152 -12.72 -10.40 -3.70
N ARG A 153 -12.00 -11.13 -4.56
CA ARG A 153 -10.62 -10.74 -4.95
C ARG A 153 -10.55 -9.36 -5.62
N GLY A 154 -11.59 -8.98 -6.37
CA GLY A 154 -11.68 -7.66 -6.98
C GLY A 154 -11.85 -6.57 -5.94
N GLU A 155 -12.72 -6.80 -4.95
CA GLU A 155 -12.93 -5.89 -3.81
C GLU A 155 -11.70 -5.79 -2.92
N GLU A 156 -10.98 -6.89 -2.68
CA GLU A 156 -9.70 -6.90 -1.98
C GLU A 156 -8.68 -6.01 -2.69
N ASN A 157 -8.53 -6.14 -4.01
CA ASN A 157 -7.61 -5.31 -4.78
C ASN A 157 -7.99 -3.82 -4.71
N ILE A 158 -9.29 -3.49 -4.78
CA ILE A 158 -9.78 -2.11 -4.66
C ILE A 158 -9.52 -1.58 -3.24
N PHE A 159 -9.78 -2.38 -2.22
CA PHE A 159 -9.52 -2.01 -0.82
C PHE A 159 -8.04 -1.70 -0.60
N ILE A 160 -7.15 -2.60 -1.03
CA ILE A 160 -5.70 -2.40 -0.95
C ILE A 160 -5.32 -1.12 -1.70
N TRP A 161 -5.83 -0.91 -2.91
CA TRP A 161 -5.56 0.34 -3.65
C TRP A 161 -6.02 1.60 -2.91
N CYS A 162 -7.22 1.60 -2.32
CA CYS A 162 -7.71 2.71 -1.50
C CYS A 162 -6.86 2.93 -0.24
N PHE A 163 -6.35 1.85 0.37
CA PHE A 163 -5.42 1.90 1.49
C PHE A 163 -4.14 2.65 1.11
N PHE A 164 -3.51 2.28 -0.01
CA PHE A 164 -2.31 2.97 -0.50
C PHE A 164 -2.59 4.41 -0.94
N LEU A 165 -3.77 4.68 -1.50
CA LEU A 165 -4.16 6.03 -1.88
C LEU A 165 -4.31 6.94 -0.65
N ALA A 166 -4.87 6.44 0.46
CA ALA A 166 -4.93 7.17 1.71
C ALA A 166 -3.52 7.50 2.25
N ILE A 167 -2.57 6.57 2.13
CA ILE A 167 -1.15 6.79 2.50
C ILE A 167 -0.49 7.83 1.58
N ALA A 168 -0.72 7.74 0.27
CA ALA A 168 -0.19 8.73 -0.66
C ALA A 168 -0.74 10.13 -0.38
N GLN A 169 -2.02 10.24 0.01
CA GLN A 169 -2.61 11.52 0.41
C GLN A 169 -1.97 12.07 1.69
N LEU A 170 -1.69 11.21 2.68
CA LEU A 170 -0.98 11.59 3.90
C LEU A 170 0.42 12.16 3.61
N ALA A 171 1.16 11.54 2.69
CA ALA A 171 2.45 12.04 2.26
C ALA A 171 2.35 13.38 1.51
N ILE A 172 1.32 13.58 0.68
CA ILE A 172 1.08 14.85 -0.03
C ILE A 172 0.66 15.97 0.93
N ASP A 173 -0.04 15.63 2.01
CA ASP A 173 -0.54 16.58 3.01
C ASP A 173 0.52 16.92 4.09
N ASP A 174 1.80 16.55 3.89
CA ASP A 174 2.94 16.80 4.79
C ASP A 174 2.66 16.41 6.26
N GLN A 175 2.13 15.20 6.47
CA GLN A 175 1.90 14.67 7.83
C GLN A 175 3.19 14.10 8.43
N GLU A 176 3.49 14.44 9.69
CA GLU A 176 4.77 14.11 10.37
C GLU A 176 5.21 12.64 10.26
N ALA A 177 4.25 11.69 10.28
CA ALA A 177 4.52 10.26 10.13
C ALA A 177 5.10 9.86 8.75
N TYR A 178 5.00 10.75 7.76
CA TYR A 178 5.45 10.58 6.39
C TYR A 178 6.48 11.62 5.93
N ASP A 179 7.04 12.43 6.85
CA ASP A 179 8.09 13.43 6.55
C ASP A 179 9.36 12.84 5.93
N TRP A 180 9.51 11.51 5.96
CA TRP A 180 10.60 10.81 5.30
C TRP A 180 10.42 10.72 3.77
N VAL A 181 9.21 10.87 3.23
CA VAL A 181 8.93 10.81 1.77
C VAL A 181 9.03 12.17 1.11
#